data_AF-A0A7X1CQK1-F1
#
_entry.id   AF-A0A7X1CQK1-F1
#
_cell.length_a   1.000
_cell.length_b   1.000
_cell.length_c   1.000
_cell.angle_alpha   90.00
_cell.angle_beta   90.00
_cell.angle_gamma   90.00
#
_symmetry.space_group_name_H-M   'P 1'
#
loop_
_entity.id
_entity.type
_entity.pdbx_description
1 polymer ?
#
loop_
_entity_poly.entity_id
_entity_poly.type
_entity_poly.pdbx_seq_one_letter_code
_entity_poly.pdbx_strand_id
1 'polypeptide(L)'
;MTIILKEKILKKKFKIAIMGLGYVGLPLAISFAKKGFETTGYDINIKKINGLSQGISDIEDISNDVLRTCLEGGKLQLTTTPTALSSADAIIICVPTPLTESMEPDMSYIQVAVDTIKKNAKKGVLISLESTTYPGTTREIICTAMEEEGFTLGTDFFACYSPERVDPGNKIFQTENTPKVVGGVDHVSKELGETLYSQVIHEVIAVNSTEVAEMSKLLENTFRSINIAFINEMALLCEKLGIDIWETIEASSTKPFGFMKFTPGPGIGGHCIPLDPMYLSWKAKSKNFYSRFIELAHEINHLMPDKMSEHVVETLNQHKKSINGSSVLLVGMAYKENSNDLRESPGLQIFELLRKRGANVAFCDPKAPQFVDEQGGIQYSIPLDYSQFNEYDLVILLTKHDVFDIDEIGKNSQLILDTKDILKNSFEDKKRTYGKVGNQIKPISKEEVQI
;
A
#
# COMPACT_ATOMS: atom_id res chain seq x y z
N MET A 1 28.98 22.49 16.37
CA MET A 1 28.36 21.16 16.60
C MET A 1 28.02 20.47 15.29
N THR A 2 27.27 21.12 14.39
CA THR A 2 26.85 20.57 13.08
C THR A 2 27.96 19.94 12.25
N ILE A 3 29.10 20.63 12.07
CA ILE A 3 30.25 20.10 11.31
C ILE A 3 30.73 18.75 11.87
N ILE A 4 30.80 18.63 13.20
CA ILE A 4 31.25 17.40 13.88
C ILE A 4 30.25 16.25 13.63
N LEU A 5 28.94 16.53 13.69
CA LEU A 5 27.90 15.53 13.43
C LEU A 5 27.93 15.07 11.96
N LYS A 6 28.05 16.00 11.01
CA LYS A 6 28.20 15.65 9.59
C LYS A 6 29.44 14.81 9.33
N GLU A 7 30.58 15.18 9.91
CA GLU A 7 31.80 14.38 9.79
C GLU A 7 31.63 12.96 10.33
N LYS A 8 30.92 12.78 11.44
CA LYS A 8 30.60 11.45 11.95
C LYS A 8 29.75 10.63 10.96
N ILE A 9 28.75 11.26 10.32
CA ILE A 9 27.93 10.61 9.29
C ILE A 9 28.80 10.16 8.11
N LEU A 10 29.62 11.06 7.56
CA LEU A 10 30.48 10.79 6.41
C LEU A 10 31.53 9.70 6.71
N LYS A 11 32.06 9.66 7.93
CA LYS A 11 33.02 8.66 8.40
C LYS A 11 32.36 7.36 8.88
N LYS A 12 31.03 7.20 8.73
CA LYS A 12 30.24 6.03 9.18
C LYS A 12 30.34 5.74 10.69
N LYS A 13 30.62 6.77 11.49
CA LYS A 13 30.70 6.71 12.96
C LYS A 13 29.43 7.17 13.66
N PHE A 14 28.39 7.49 12.90
CA PHE A 14 27.09 7.90 13.39
C PHE A 14 26.22 6.66 13.63
N LYS A 15 25.79 6.40 14.87
CA LYS A 15 25.00 5.22 15.19
C LYS A 15 23.53 5.45 14.87
N ILE A 16 22.90 4.52 14.17
CA ILE A 16 21.52 4.65 13.69
C ILE A 16 20.63 3.69 14.46
N ALA A 17 19.47 4.16 14.90
CA ALA A 17 18.39 3.32 15.38
C ALA A 17 17.17 3.47 14.48
N ILE A 18 16.52 2.36 14.12
CA ILE A 18 15.28 2.33 13.35
C ILE A 18 14.18 1.77 14.25
N MET A 19 13.10 2.51 14.46
CA MET A 19 11.94 2.10 15.27
C MET A 19 10.81 1.61 14.37
N GLY A 20 10.42 0.34 14.51
CA GLY A 20 9.44 -0.33 13.65
C GLY A 20 10.12 -1.04 12.49
N LEU A 21 10.13 -2.38 12.52
CA LEU A 21 10.79 -3.24 11.53
C LEU A 21 9.77 -3.87 10.58
N GLY A 22 8.85 -3.02 10.09
CA GLY A 22 7.93 -3.33 9.02
C GLY A 22 8.56 -3.14 7.63
N TYR A 23 7.71 -3.09 6.60
CA TYR A 23 8.10 -2.96 5.20
C TYR A 23 8.91 -1.69 4.88
N VAL A 24 8.88 -0.68 5.74
CA VAL A 24 9.72 0.53 5.62
C VAL A 24 11.03 0.38 6.41
N GLY A 25 10.91 0.09 7.71
CA GLY A 25 12.07 0.18 8.60
C GLY A 25 13.09 -0.95 8.42
N LEU A 26 12.68 -2.19 8.13
CA LEU A 26 13.65 -3.27 7.94
C LEU A 26 14.55 -3.06 6.70
N PRO A 27 14.02 -2.75 5.50
CA PRO A 27 14.86 -2.42 4.34
C PRO A 27 15.82 -1.26 4.61
N LEU A 28 15.37 -0.23 5.31
CA LEU A 28 16.20 0.91 5.66
C LEU A 28 17.32 0.54 6.65
N ALA A 29 17.01 -0.27 7.67
CA ALA A 29 18.01 -0.78 8.63
C ALA A 29 19.11 -1.58 7.90
N ILE A 30 18.71 -2.44 6.97
CA ILE A 30 19.62 -3.22 6.13
C ILE A 30 20.48 -2.29 5.25
N SER A 31 19.88 -1.26 4.67
CA SER A 31 20.59 -0.30 3.82
C SER A 31 21.69 0.43 4.58
N PHE A 32 21.41 0.92 5.80
CA PHE A 32 22.43 1.53 6.66
C PHE A 32 23.51 0.53 7.10
N ALA A 33 23.14 -0.68 7.51
CA ALA A 33 24.08 -1.72 7.90
C ALA A 33 25.04 -2.10 6.75
N LYS A 34 24.52 -2.26 5.53
CA LYS A 34 25.32 -2.54 4.32
C LYS A 34 26.33 -1.43 4.00
N LYS A 35 26.00 -0.17 4.27
CA LYS A 35 26.93 0.97 4.09
C LYS A 35 27.91 1.14 5.27
N GLY A 36 27.91 0.22 6.23
CA GLY A 36 28.89 0.10 7.31
C GLY A 36 28.52 0.81 8.62
N PHE A 37 27.32 1.38 8.72
CA PHE A 37 26.84 2.00 9.95
C PHE A 37 26.51 0.95 11.02
N GLU A 38 26.81 1.28 12.28
CA GLU A 38 26.24 0.54 13.41
C GLU A 38 24.75 0.88 13.49
N THR A 39 23.90 -0.12 13.25
CA THR A 39 22.46 0.03 13.11
C THR A 39 21.73 -0.85 14.12
N THR A 40 20.83 -0.24 14.89
CA THR A 40 19.94 -0.93 15.83
C THR A 40 18.53 -0.93 15.27
N GLY A 41 17.99 -2.12 14.95
CA GLY A 41 16.57 -2.31 14.69
C GLY A 41 15.81 -2.52 16.00
N TYR A 42 14.88 -1.62 16.30
CA TYR A 42 14.01 -1.68 17.48
C TYR A 42 12.57 -1.94 17.06
N ASP A 43 11.94 -2.95 17.65
CA ASP A 43 10.51 -3.22 17.48
C ASP A 43 9.90 -3.71 18.80
N ILE A 44 8.65 -3.37 19.08
CA ILE A 44 7.95 -3.82 20.29
C ILE A 44 7.49 -5.29 20.16
N ASN A 45 7.38 -5.80 18.93
CA ASN A 45 6.91 -7.14 18.67
C ASN A 45 8.04 -8.16 18.84
N ILE A 46 8.03 -8.86 19.98
CA ILE A 46 9.02 -9.89 20.30
C ILE A 46 9.03 -11.06 19.32
N LYS A 47 7.88 -11.45 18.75
CA LYS A 47 7.82 -12.53 17.76
C LYS A 47 8.56 -12.13 16.48
N LYS A 48 8.35 -10.89 16.02
CA LYS A 48 9.05 -10.31 14.86
C LYS A 48 10.56 -10.27 15.10
N ILE A 49 11.00 -9.73 16.25
CA ILE A 49 12.44 -9.68 16.59
C ILE A 49 13.06 -11.08 16.66
N ASN A 50 12.37 -12.06 17.23
CA ASN A 50 12.87 -13.44 17.28
C ASN A 50 13.04 -14.05 15.89
N GLY A 51 12.05 -13.89 14.99
CA GLY A 51 12.15 -14.38 13.61
C GLY A 51 13.28 -13.71 12.84
N LEU A 52 13.36 -12.38 12.92
CA LEU A 52 14.42 -11.61 12.26
C LEU A 52 15.81 -11.98 12.79
N SER A 53 15.96 -12.21 14.10
CA SER A 53 17.23 -12.61 14.70
C SER A 53 17.71 -14.00 14.27
N GLN A 54 16.80 -14.85 13.77
CA GLN A 54 17.12 -16.13 13.14
C GLN A 54 17.42 -16.00 11.64
N GLY A 55 17.46 -14.76 11.12
CA GLY A 55 17.67 -14.48 9.71
C GLY A 55 16.46 -14.83 8.84
N ILE A 56 15.24 -14.83 9.42
CA ILE A 56 14.00 -15.09 8.71
C ILE A 56 13.24 -13.77 8.59
N SER A 57 13.10 -13.26 7.36
CA SER A 57 12.30 -12.06 7.08
C SER A 57 10.83 -12.42 6.84
N ASP A 58 9.93 -11.61 7.40
CA ASP A 58 8.50 -11.62 7.11
C ASP A 58 8.11 -10.63 6.00
N ILE A 59 9.09 -9.99 5.35
CA ILE A 59 8.90 -9.00 4.29
C ILE A 59 9.40 -9.59 2.98
N GLU A 60 8.51 -9.68 1.98
CA GLU A 60 8.77 -10.35 0.70
C GLU A 60 9.98 -9.75 -0.05
N ASP A 61 10.16 -8.44 0.02
CA ASP A 61 11.25 -7.72 -0.66
C ASP A 61 12.64 -7.93 -0.01
N ILE A 62 12.72 -8.61 1.14
CA ILE A 62 13.97 -8.86 1.86
C ILE A 62 14.26 -10.36 1.94
N SER A 63 15.23 -10.82 1.15
CA SER A 63 15.70 -12.20 1.24
C SER A 63 16.34 -12.51 2.60
N ASN A 64 16.14 -13.74 3.08
CA ASN A 64 16.77 -14.25 4.31
C ASN A 64 18.29 -14.15 4.27
N ASP A 65 18.92 -14.38 3.12
CA ASP A 65 20.39 -14.35 2.97
C ASP A 65 20.96 -12.94 3.15
N VAL A 66 20.27 -11.93 2.62
CA VAL A 66 20.63 -10.52 2.83
C VAL A 66 20.54 -10.16 4.31
N LEU A 67 19.47 -10.57 4.99
CA LEU A 67 19.28 -10.31 6.42
C LEU A 67 20.38 -11.00 7.25
N ARG A 68 20.64 -12.29 7.02
CA ARG A 68 21.70 -13.05 7.70
C ARG A 68 23.07 -12.40 7.53
N THR A 69 23.42 -12.00 6.32
CA THR A 69 24.69 -11.31 6.03
C THR A 69 24.86 -10.05 6.88
N CYS A 70 23.80 -9.26 7.05
CA CYS A 70 23.84 -8.04 7.87
C CYS A 70 23.97 -8.32 9.37
N LEU A 71 23.31 -9.38 9.85
CA LEU A 71 23.37 -9.83 11.25
C LEU A 71 24.76 -10.39 11.58
N GLU A 72 25.29 -11.28 10.74
CA GLU A 72 26.60 -11.91 10.92
C GLU A 72 27.75 -10.89 10.78
N GLY A 73 27.59 -9.90 9.91
CA GLY A 73 28.53 -8.78 9.78
C GLY A 73 28.60 -7.87 11.02
N GLY A 74 27.72 -8.06 12.01
CA GLY A 74 27.72 -7.34 13.28
C GLY A 74 27.32 -5.87 13.19
N LYS A 75 26.86 -5.42 12.01
CA LYS A 75 26.44 -4.03 11.76
C LYS A 75 24.95 -3.80 12.01
N LEU A 76 24.15 -4.86 12.05
CA LEU A 76 22.75 -4.81 12.43
C LEU A 76 22.52 -5.56 13.74
N GLN A 77 21.98 -4.88 14.74
CA GLN A 77 21.53 -5.47 16.00
C GLN A 77 20.02 -5.31 16.12
N LEU A 78 19.33 -6.34 16.57
CA LEU A 78 17.87 -6.34 16.71
C LEU A 78 17.49 -6.42 18.20
N THR A 79 16.52 -5.64 18.63
CA THR A 79 16.12 -5.62 20.04
C THR A 79 14.70 -5.15 20.26
N THR A 80 14.10 -5.56 21.38
CA THR A 80 12.87 -4.99 21.94
C THR A 80 13.17 -4.04 23.11
N THR A 81 14.44 -3.83 23.45
CA THR A 81 14.86 -3.09 24.64
C THR A 81 15.07 -1.60 24.31
N PRO A 82 14.27 -0.69 24.89
CA PRO A 82 14.30 0.73 24.53
C PRO A 82 15.60 1.45 24.96
N THR A 83 16.30 0.95 25.98
CA THR A 83 17.57 1.54 26.43
C THR A 83 18.67 1.47 25.38
N ALA A 84 18.54 0.61 24.35
CA ALA A 84 19.45 0.55 23.22
C ALA A 84 19.48 1.87 22.41
N LEU A 85 18.39 2.65 22.43
CA LEU A 85 18.29 3.95 21.77
C LEU A 85 19.24 5.00 22.34
N SER A 86 19.70 4.83 23.59
CA SER A 86 20.58 5.79 24.27
C SER A 86 21.95 5.98 23.63
N SER A 87 22.39 5.00 22.85
CA SER A 87 23.65 5.09 22.11
C SER A 87 23.50 5.74 20.74
N ALA A 88 22.27 5.83 20.20
CA ALA A 88 22.00 6.27 18.84
C ALA A 88 22.31 7.76 18.65
N ASP A 89 22.96 8.11 17.54
CA ASP A 89 23.10 9.50 17.08
C ASP A 89 21.91 9.91 16.19
N ALA A 90 21.28 8.95 15.50
CA ALA A 90 20.01 9.15 14.77
C ALA A 90 18.97 8.09 15.19
N ILE A 91 17.71 8.51 15.35
CA ILE A 91 16.57 7.63 15.57
C ILE A 91 15.53 7.89 14.47
N ILE A 92 15.22 6.86 13.68
CA ILE A 92 14.30 6.93 12.54
C ILE A 92 13.01 6.19 12.90
N ILE A 93 11.87 6.86 12.81
CA ILE A 93 10.55 6.35 13.20
C ILE A 93 9.82 5.83 11.96
N CYS A 94 9.60 4.52 11.92
CA CYS A 94 8.93 3.75 10.86
C CYS A 94 7.79 2.89 11.42
N VAL A 95 7.03 3.44 12.37
CA VAL A 95 5.90 2.75 13.03
C VAL A 95 4.61 2.86 12.20
N PRO A 96 3.62 1.95 12.41
CA PRO A 96 2.33 2.04 11.74
C PRO A 96 1.59 3.36 12.03
N THR A 97 0.79 3.80 11.07
CA THR A 97 -0.09 4.98 11.17
C THR A 97 -1.46 4.63 10.61
N PRO A 98 -2.25 3.83 11.36
CA PRO A 98 -3.57 3.41 10.90
C PRO A 98 -4.59 4.55 11.02
N LEU A 99 -5.76 4.32 10.42
CA LEU A 99 -6.95 5.11 10.70
C LEU A 99 -7.81 4.41 11.74
N THR A 100 -8.59 5.18 12.50
CA THR A 100 -9.68 4.66 13.33
C THR A 100 -10.86 4.20 12.47
N GLU A 101 -11.85 3.53 13.07
CA GLU A 101 -13.12 3.17 12.39
C GLU A 101 -13.84 4.39 11.80
N SER A 102 -13.65 5.57 12.39
CA SER A 102 -14.19 6.85 11.91
C SER A 102 -13.34 7.52 10.82
N MET A 103 -12.33 6.81 10.28
CA MET A 103 -11.39 7.31 9.27
C MET A 103 -10.54 8.50 9.73
N GLU A 104 -10.24 8.57 11.04
CA GLU A 104 -9.37 9.60 11.62
C GLU A 104 -7.95 9.04 11.87
N PRO A 105 -6.90 9.86 11.72
CA PRO A 105 -5.54 9.45 12.07
C PRO A 105 -5.40 8.93 13.51
N ASP A 106 -4.94 7.68 13.66
CA ASP A 106 -4.51 7.17 14.96
C ASP A 106 -3.02 7.50 15.18
N MET A 107 -2.78 8.47 16.07
CA MET A 107 -1.45 8.95 16.40
C MET A 107 -0.78 8.20 17.57
N SER A 108 -1.46 7.21 18.16
CA SER A 108 -0.98 6.50 19.35
C SER A 108 0.39 5.85 19.13
N TYR A 109 0.62 5.26 17.96
CA TYR A 109 1.89 4.61 17.61
C TYR A 109 3.07 5.58 17.56
N ILE A 110 2.88 6.75 16.92
CA ILE A 110 3.91 7.80 16.87
C ILE A 110 4.14 8.36 18.28
N GLN A 111 3.08 8.59 19.05
CA GLN A 111 3.20 9.09 20.42
C GLN A 111 4.00 8.15 21.32
N VAL A 112 3.74 6.84 21.26
CA VAL A 112 4.50 5.81 21.99
C VAL A 112 5.97 5.79 21.55
N ALA A 113 6.25 5.93 20.25
CA ALA A 113 7.62 6.02 19.76
C ALA A 113 8.34 7.25 20.32
N VAL A 114 7.70 8.42 20.27
CA VAL A 114 8.23 9.69 20.80
C VAL A 114 8.46 9.61 22.31
N ASP A 115 7.52 9.04 23.07
CA ASP A 115 7.66 8.83 24.52
C ASP A 115 8.84 7.91 24.87
N THR A 116 9.08 6.90 24.03
CA THR A 116 10.24 6.02 24.16
C THR A 116 11.55 6.76 23.87
N ILE A 117 11.56 7.62 22.84
CA ILE A 117 12.72 8.44 22.48
C ILE A 117 13.06 9.41 23.62
N LYS A 118 12.11 10.20 24.11
CA LYS A 118 12.34 11.20 25.18
C LYS A 118 13.04 10.64 26.40
N LYS A 119 12.66 9.42 26.81
CA LYS A 119 13.20 8.74 28.00
C LYS A 119 14.59 8.14 27.80
N ASN A 120 15.01 7.90 26.56
CA ASN A 120 16.22 7.12 26.28
C ASN A 120 17.24 7.89 25.44
N ALA A 121 16.84 8.90 24.69
CA ALA A 121 17.72 9.59 23.76
C ALA A 121 18.76 10.45 24.47
N LYS A 122 19.96 10.51 23.88
CA LYS A 122 21.03 11.41 24.31
C LYS A 122 20.87 12.79 23.66
N LYS A 123 21.51 13.79 24.25
CA LYS A 123 21.66 15.12 23.62
C LYS A 123 22.47 15.02 22.31
N GLY A 124 22.09 15.84 21.34
CA GLY A 124 22.61 15.86 19.98
C GLY A 124 21.99 14.82 19.04
N VAL A 125 20.87 14.17 19.43
CA VAL A 125 20.19 13.17 18.59
C VAL A 125 19.49 13.81 17.39
N LEU A 126 19.57 13.17 16.22
CA LEU A 126 18.72 13.46 15.07
C LEU A 126 17.52 12.52 15.08
N ILE A 127 16.30 13.06 15.13
CA ILE A 127 15.07 12.29 14.99
C ILE A 127 14.54 12.46 13.58
N SER A 128 14.27 11.36 12.88
CA SER A 128 13.64 11.39 11.55
C SER A 128 12.31 10.66 11.59
N LEU A 129 11.24 11.29 11.12
CA LEU A 129 9.95 10.63 10.94
C LEU A 129 9.80 10.19 9.49
N GLU A 130 9.58 8.90 9.28
CA GLU A 130 9.30 8.33 7.94
C GLU A 130 7.88 7.82 7.79
N SER A 131 7.23 7.45 8.89
CA SER A 131 5.81 7.08 8.90
C SER A 131 4.97 8.14 8.21
N THR A 132 4.10 7.74 7.28
CA THR A 132 3.19 8.65 6.60
C THR A 132 2.26 9.31 7.61
N THR A 133 2.08 10.63 7.50
CA THR A 133 1.29 11.38 8.47
C THR A 133 0.80 12.71 7.89
N TYR A 134 0.12 13.53 8.70
CA TYR A 134 -0.39 14.82 8.26
C TYR A 134 0.68 15.94 8.33
N PRO A 135 0.58 16.99 7.49
CA PRO A 135 1.49 18.13 7.57
C PRO A 135 1.39 18.82 8.93
N GLY A 136 2.52 18.88 9.63
CA GLY A 136 2.66 19.44 10.97
C GLY A 136 3.07 18.42 12.03
N THR A 137 2.90 17.11 11.81
CA THR A 137 3.15 16.08 12.85
C THR A 137 4.55 16.13 13.44
N THR A 138 5.59 16.30 12.62
CA THR A 138 6.97 16.38 13.12
C THR A 138 7.15 17.52 14.11
N ARG A 139 6.51 18.67 13.87
CA ARG A 139 6.59 19.84 14.76
C ARG A 139 5.65 19.71 15.97
N GLU A 140 4.39 19.40 15.70
CA GLU A 140 3.30 19.37 16.69
C GLU A 140 3.43 18.21 17.69
N ILE A 141 4.04 17.09 17.29
CA ILE A 141 4.19 15.91 18.15
C ILE A 141 5.63 15.71 18.58
N ILE A 142 6.58 15.63 17.64
CA ILE A 142 7.97 15.27 17.99
C ILE A 142 8.68 16.44 18.66
N CYS A 143 8.71 17.61 18.02
CA CYS A 143 9.41 18.77 18.59
C CYS A 143 8.80 19.22 19.91
N THR A 144 7.47 19.42 19.96
CA THR A 144 6.78 19.82 21.19
C THR A 144 7.09 18.88 22.34
N ALA A 145 6.95 17.56 22.14
CA ALA A 145 7.19 16.61 23.20
C ALA A 145 8.66 16.59 23.68
N MET A 146 9.63 16.73 22.77
CA MET A 146 11.05 16.80 23.13
C MET A 146 11.39 18.08 23.91
N GLU A 147 10.79 19.21 23.53
CA GLU A 147 10.96 20.50 24.22
C GLU A 147 10.34 20.50 25.62
N GLU A 148 9.18 19.85 25.78
CA GLU A 148 8.53 19.64 27.09
C GLU A 148 9.40 18.79 28.04
N GLU A 149 10.19 17.86 27.51
CA GLU A 149 11.19 17.08 28.26
C GLU A 149 12.49 17.88 28.54
N GLY A 150 12.57 19.13 28.07
CA GLY A 150 13.69 20.03 28.31
C GLY A 150 14.84 19.95 27.30
N PHE A 151 14.64 19.29 26.15
CA PHE A 151 15.60 19.35 25.05
C PHE A 151 15.42 20.64 24.25
N THR A 152 16.53 21.28 23.87
CA THR A 152 16.49 22.46 22.98
C THR A 152 16.70 22.07 21.51
N LEU A 153 15.75 22.41 20.63
CA LEU A 153 15.87 22.17 19.19
C LEU A 153 17.08 22.91 18.60
N GLY A 154 17.80 22.26 17.69
CA GLY A 154 19.01 22.80 17.04
C GLY A 154 20.28 22.70 17.90
N THR A 155 20.17 22.24 19.15
CA THR A 155 21.29 22.05 20.08
C THR A 155 21.28 20.66 20.70
N ASP A 156 20.24 20.33 21.46
CA ASP A 156 20.11 19.04 22.15
C ASP A 156 19.41 17.98 21.29
N PHE A 157 18.64 18.38 20.29
CA PHE A 157 18.09 17.47 19.30
C PHE A 157 17.85 18.18 17.96
N PHE A 158 17.71 17.39 16.91
CA PHE A 158 17.40 17.81 15.55
C PHE A 158 16.24 16.98 15.05
N ALA A 159 15.40 17.52 14.17
CA ALA A 159 14.24 16.81 13.66
C ALA A 159 14.06 16.99 12.15
N CYS A 160 13.78 15.90 11.44
CA CYS A 160 13.44 15.94 10.03
C CYS A 160 12.32 14.95 9.72
N TYR A 161 11.72 15.14 8.55
CA TYR A 161 10.74 14.25 7.96
C TYR A 161 11.27 13.76 6.61
N SER A 162 11.15 12.47 6.37
CA SER A 162 11.57 11.88 5.10
C SER A 162 10.66 10.72 4.71
N PRO A 163 9.62 10.95 3.90
CA PRO A 163 8.62 9.94 3.64
C PRO A 163 9.23 8.74 2.91
N GLU A 164 8.71 7.55 3.21
CA GLU A 164 8.92 6.40 2.35
C GLU A 164 8.10 6.52 1.06
N ARG A 165 8.70 6.14 -0.07
CA ARG A 165 8.13 6.17 -1.41
C ARG A 165 8.28 4.83 -2.14
N VAL A 166 8.70 3.78 -1.44
CA VAL A 166 8.74 2.40 -1.93
C VAL A 166 7.38 1.97 -2.49
N ASP A 167 7.44 1.34 -3.66
CA ASP A 167 6.34 0.63 -4.29
C ASP A 167 6.60 -0.89 -4.13
N PRO A 168 5.90 -1.59 -3.22
CA PRO A 168 6.18 -3.00 -2.91
C PRO A 168 6.14 -3.90 -4.16
N GLY A 169 7.10 -4.79 -4.32
CA GLY A 169 7.20 -5.68 -5.49
C GLY A 169 7.63 -5.00 -6.80
N ASN A 170 8.06 -3.72 -6.76
CA ASN A 170 8.58 -3.04 -7.94
C ASN A 170 9.98 -3.55 -8.30
N LYS A 171 10.14 -4.06 -9.53
CA LYS A 171 11.40 -4.66 -10.00
C LYS A 171 12.46 -3.61 -10.41
N ILE A 172 12.05 -2.37 -10.64
CA ILE A 172 12.89 -1.28 -11.16
C ILE A 172 13.31 -0.34 -10.02
N PHE A 173 12.35 0.07 -9.20
CA PHE A 173 12.54 1.02 -8.12
C PHE A 173 12.53 0.31 -6.76
N GLN A 174 13.66 0.41 -6.06
CA GLN A 174 13.92 -0.10 -4.72
C GLN A 174 14.24 1.08 -3.78
N THR A 175 14.48 0.80 -2.50
CA THR A 175 14.81 1.83 -1.51
C THR A 175 15.99 2.71 -1.94
N GLU A 176 17.10 2.13 -2.43
CA GLU A 176 18.32 2.90 -2.71
C GLU A 176 18.20 3.86 -3.92
N ASN A 177 17.38 3.53 -4.94
CA ASN A 177 17.30 4.30 -6.19
C ASN A 177 16.01 5.12 -6.35
N THR A 178 15.07 5.02 -5.42
CA THR A 178 13.87 5.88 -5.41
C THR A 178 14.23 7.23 -4.79
N PRO A 179 14.01 8.37 -5.49
CA PRO A 179 14.35 9.68 -4.95
C PRO A 179 13.63 9.97 -3.63
N LYS A 180 14.41 10.25 -2.59
CA LYS A 180 13.89 10.47 -1.23
C LYS A 180 13.80 11.96 -0.92
N VAL A 181 12.62 12.41 -0.51
CA VAL A 181 12.40 13.80 -0.08
C VAL A 181 12.85 13.95 1.38
N VAL A 182 13.52 15.05 1.74
CA VAL A 182 13.93 15.33 3.12
C VAL A 182 13.59 16.78 3.47
N GLY A 183 12.79 16.98 4.52
CA GLY A 183 12.52 18.30 5.09
C GLY A 183 13.03 18.37 6.53
N GLY A 184 13.82 19.39 6.87
CA GLY A 184 14.23 19.64 8.26
C GLY A 184 13.34 20.67 8.94
N VAL A 185 13.20 20.61 10.27
CA VAL A 185 12.47 21.64 11.02
C VAL A 185 13.21 22.98 11.05
N ASP A 186 14.53 22.94 10.88
CA ASP A 186 15.44 24.07 10.70
C ASP A 186 16.55 23.71 9.68
N HIS A 187 17.42 24.69 9.37
CA HIS A 187 18.50 24.50 8.39
C HIS A 187 19.46 23.38 8.80
N VAL A 188 19.78 23.27 10.09
CA VAL A 188 20.76 22.31 10.59
C VAL A 188 20.20 20.88 10.50
N SER A 189 18.95 20.69 10.89
CA SER A 189 18.26 19.40 10.82
C SER A 189 18.09 18.95 9.36
N LYS A 190 17.80 19.88 8.45
CA LYS A 190 17.74 19.61 7.00
C LYS A 190 19.08 19.09 6.51
N GLU A 191 20.16 19.80 6.83
CA GLU A 191 21.51 19.45 6.39
C GLU A 191 21.97 18.10 6.97
N LEU A 192 21.63 17.80 8.24
CA LEU A 192 21.92 16.51 8.86
C LEU A 192 21.12 15.37 8.23
N GLY A 193 19.81 15.56 8.03
CA GLY A 193 18.94 14.58 7.38
C GLY A 193 19.38 14.29 5.94
N GLU A 194 19.62 15.32 5.14
CA GLU A 194 20.12 15.20 3.77
C GLU A 194 21.46 14.44 3.74
N THR A 195 22.40 14.81 4.62
CA THR A 195 23.71 14.14 4.69
C THR A 195 23.55 12.68 5.08
N LEU A 196 22.66 12.35 6.03
CA LEU A 196 22.40 11.00 6.50
C LEU A 196 21.80 10.11 5.40
N TYR A 197 20.71 10.56 4.76
CA TYR A 197 20.03 9.77 3.75
C TYR A 197 20.85 9.61 2.47
N SER A 198 21.64 10.61 2.08
CA SER A 198 22.54 10.52 0.92
C SER A 198 23.62 9.44 1.05
N GLN A 199 23.76 8.84 2.23
CA GLN A 199 24.68 7.72 2.44
C GLN A 199 24.14 6.38 1.94
N VAL A 200 22.81 6.26 1.84
CA VAL A 200 22.09 5.02 1.50
C VAL A 200 21.15 5.20 0.30
N ILE A 201 20.76 6.44 -0.04
CA ILE A 201 19.90 6.76 -1.19
C ILE A 201 20.71 7.49 -2.25
N HIS A 202 20.49 7.16 -3.53
CA HIS A 202 21.18 7.75 -4.68
C HIS A 202 20.82 9.22 -4.91
N GLU A 203 19.54 9.57 -4.78
CA GLU A 203 19.03 10.91 -5.01
C GLU A 203 18.19 11.37 -3.81
N VAL A 204 18.66 12.43 -3.14
CA VAL A 204 17.96 13.07 -2.03
C VAL A 204 17.52 14.45 -2.46
N ILE A 205 16.22 14.72 -2.32
CA ILE A 205 15.60 16.00 -2.66
C ILE A 205 15.30 16.75 -1.36
N ALA A 206 16.17 17.69 -0.99
CA ALA A 206 15.97 18.53 0.17
C ALA A 206 14.90 19.60 -0.10
N VAL A 207 13.92 19.70 0.80
CA VAL A 207 12.88 20.74 0.78
C VAL A 207 12.99 21.67 1.99
N ASN A 208 12.27 22.79 1.95
CA ASN A 208 12.47 23.88 2.92
C ASN A 208 11.94 23.60 4.33
N SER A 209 11.01 22.67 4.50
CA SER A 209 10.45 22.34 5.81
C SER A 209 9.92 20.91 5.88
N THR A 210 9.69 20.42 7.10
CA THR A 210 9.04 19.12 7.33
C THR A 210 7.63 19.09 6.75
N GLU A 211 6.88 20.19 6.86
CA GLU A 211 5.50 20.27 6.37
C GLU A 211 5.42 20.13 4.85
N VAL A 212 6.40 20.65 4.10
CA VAL A 212 6.48 20.44 2.64
C VAL A 212 6.73 18.96 2.32
N ALA A 213 7.61 18.30 3.07
CA ALA A 213 7.91 16.88 2.87
C ALA A 213 6.75 15.96 3.29
N GLU A 214 6.05 16.28 4.39
CA GLU A 214 4.84 15.60 4.84
C GLU A 214 3.71 15.76 3.80
N MET A 215 3.51 16.98 3.31
CA MET A 215 2.50 17.28 2.31
C MET A 215 2.79 16.61 0.96
N SER A 216 4.06 16.51 0.53
CA SER A 216 4.38 15.90 -0.76
C SER A 216 3.93 14.44 -0.81
N LYS A 217 4.12 13.67 0.28
CA LYS A 217 3.69 12.27 0.36
C LYS A 217 2.17 12.12 0.30
N LEU A 218 1.43 12.95 1.01
CA LEU A 218 -0.03 12.93 0.96
C LEU A 218 -0.55 13.38 -0.39
N LEU A 219 0.08 14.39 -1.01
CA LEU A 219 -0.31 14.88 -2.33
C LEU A 219 -0.13 13.81 -3.40
N GLU A 220 1.00 13.08 -3.40
CA GLU A 220 1.26 11.96 -4.32
C GLU A 220 0.15 10.89 -4.26
N ASN A 221 -0.22 10.46 -3.06
CA ASN A 221 -1.22 9.43 -2.87
C ASN A 221 -2.66 9.93 -3.09
N THR A 222 -2.95 11.17 -2.71
CA THR A 222 -4.24 11.83 -2.96
C THR A 222 -4.48 12.01 -4.45
N PHE A 223 -3.46 12.44 -5.19
CA PHE A 223 -3.51 12.53 -6.65
C PHE A 223 -3.83 11.16 -7.28
N ARG A 224 -3.15 10.09 -6.85
CA ARG A 224 -3.44 8.73 -7.34
C ARG A 224 -4.87 8.29 -7.04
N SER A 225 -5.35 8.49 -5.79
CA SER A 225 -6.71 8.12 -5.37
C SER A 225 -7.79 8.82 -6.20
N ILE A 226 -7.63 10.14 -6.40
CA ILE A 226 -8.55 10.97 -7.19
C ILE A 226 -8.63 10.52 -8.64
N ASN A 227 -7.48 10.25 -9.28
CA ASN A 227 -7.51 9.85 -10.69
C ASN A 227 -8.07 8.44 -10.89
N ILE A 228 -7.88 7.53 -9.92
CA ILE A 228 -8.55 6.23 -9.93
C ILE A 228 -10.07 6.40 -9.77
N ALA A 229 -10.52 7.25 -8.85
CA ALA A 229 -11.95 7.55 -8.67
C ALA A 229 -12.54 8.15 -9.95
N PHE A 230 -11.85 9.11 -10.55
CA PHE A 230 -12.26 9.74 -11.79
C PHE A 230 -12.42 8.71 -12.92
N ILE A 231 -11.44 7.83 -13.13
CA ILE A 231 -11.55 6.86 -14.23
C ILE A 231 -12.61 5.79 -13.95
N ASN A 232 -12.82 5.42 -12.69
CA ASN A 232 -13.93 4.57 -12.26
C ASN A 232 -15.29 5.21 -12.56
N GLU A 233 -15.46 6.49 -12.23
CA GLU A 233 -16.68 7.24 -12.57
C GLU A 233 -16.88 7.34 -14.09
N MET A 234 -15.80 7.59 -14.85
CA MET A 234 -15.86 7.61 -16.31
C MET A 234 -16.23 6.26 -16.90
N ALA A 235 -15.81 5.13 -16.32
CA ALA A 235 -16.25 3.81 -16.74
C ALA A 235 -17.77 3.65 -16.60
N LEU A 236 -18.33 4.01 -15.44
CA LEU A 236 -19.79 3.99 -15.21
C LEU A 236 -20.55 4.92 -16.15
N LEU A 237 -20.01 6.09 -16.46
CA LEU A 237 -20.60 7.01 -17.43
C LEU A 237 -20.57 6.44 -18.85
N CYS A 238 -19.43 5.90 -19.27
CA CYS A 238 -19.24 5.33 -20.59
C CYS A 238 -20.18 4.14 -20.84
N GLU A 239 -20.44 3.31 -19.83
CA GLU A 239 -21.46 2.25 -19.91
C GLU A 239 -22.85 2.81 -20.23
N LYS A 240 -23.26 3.91 -19.59
CA LYS A 240 -24.55 4.57 -19.86
C LYS A 240 -24.61 5.19 -21.25
N LEU A 241 -23.47 5.67 -21.76
CA LEU A 241 -23.36 6.27 -23.09
C LEU A 241 -23.21 5.23 -24.21
N GLY A 242 -22.93 3.96 -23.88
CA GLY A 242 -22.57 2.97 -24.88
C GLY A 242 -21.21 3.24 -25.51
N ILE A 243 -20.23 3.75 -24.73
CA ILE A 243 -18.83 3.95 -25.15
C ILE A 243 -17.88 2.99 -24.40
N ASP A 244 -16.88 2.42 -25.09
CA ASP A 244 -15.83 1.58 -24.46
C ASP A 244 -14.81 2.48 -23.75
N ILE A 245 -14.73 2.38 -22.41
CA ILE A 245 -13.79 3.18 -21.63
C ILE A 245 -12.33 2.78 -21.87
N TRP A 246 -12.05 1.49 -22.11
CA TRP A 246 -10.70 1.00 -22.30
C TRP A 246 -10.11 1.52 -23.61
N GLU A 247 -10.86 1.43 -24.71
CA GLU A 247 -10.47 2.03 -25.98
C GLU A 247 -10.29 3.54 -25.85
N THR A 248 -11.20 4.21 -25.13
CA THR A 248 -11.13 5.66 -24.88
C THR A 248 -9.87 6.05 -24.11
N ILE A 249 -9.46 5.26 -23.10
CA ILE A 249 -8.23 5.47 -22.34
C ILE A 249 -7.00 5.26 -23.23
N GLU A 250 -6.96 4.21 -24.04
CA GLU A 250 -5.83 3.98 -24.95
C GLU A 250 -5.71 5.12 -25.96
N ALA A 251 -6.82 5.55 -26.57
CA ALA A 251 -6.83 6.69 -27.49
C ALA A 251 -6.35 7.98 -26.81
N SER A 252 -6.81 8.25 -25.58
CA SER A 252 -6.38 9.43 -24.80
C SER A 252 -4.90 9.37 -24.43
N SER A 253 -4.39 8.16 -24.16
CA SER A 253 -2.99 7.89 -23.80
C SER A 253 -2.01 8.12 -24.95
N THR A 254 -2.49 8.24 -26.20
CA THR A 254 -1.64 8.64 -27.35
C THR A 254 -1.18 10.10 -27.28
N LYS A 255 -1.85 10.93 -26.46
CA LYS A 255 -1.47 12.33 -26.26
C LYS A 255 -0.22 12.40 -25.35
N PRO A 256 0.90 12.96 -25.81
CA PRO A 256 2.17 12.89 -25.08
C PRO A 256 2.26 13.84 -23.87
N PHE A 257 1.22 14.64 -23.58
CA PHE A 257 1.18 15.57 -22.47
C PHE A 257 -0.23 15.75 -21.91
N GLY A 258 -0.32 16.03 -20.61
CA GLY A 258 -1.58 16.38 -19.93
C GLY A 258 -2.57 15.24 -19.74
N PHE A 259 -2.20 14.00 -20.09
CA PHE A 259 -2.96 12.80 -19.77
C PHE A 259 -2.03 11.76 -19.15
N MET A 260 -2.27 11.44 -17.87
CA MET A 260 -1.62 10.33 -17.19
C MET A 260 -2.59 9.16 -17.17
N LYS A 261 -2.16 7.99 -17.67
CA LYS A 261 -3.03 6.83 -17.78
C LYS A 261 -3.38 6.27 -16.40
N PHE A 262 -4.67 6.17 -16.13
CA PHE A 262 -5.26 5.37 -15.06
C PHE A 262 -6.29 4.44 -15.70
N THR A 263 -6.53 3.30 -15.06
CA THR A 263 -7.46 2.28 -15.55
C THR A 263 -8.54 2.00 -14.50
N PRO A 264 -9.79 1.75 -14.89
CA PRO A 264 -10.84 1.40 -13.96
C PRO A 264 -10.62 0.01 -13.38
N GLY A 265 -11.31 -0.31 -12.28
CA GLY A 265 -11.20 -1.62 -11.66
C GLY A 265 -12.16 -1.84 -10.49
N PRO A 266 -12.01 -2.96 -9.76
CA PRO A 266 -12.95 -3.38 -8.71
C PRO A 266 -12.88 -2.53 -7.43
N GLY A 267 -11.91 -1.62 -7.34
CA GLY A 267 -11.68 -0.75 -6.18
C GLY A 267 -10.19 -0.48 -5.97
N ILE A 268 -9.89 0.18 -4.85
CA ILE A 268 -8.52 0.44 -4.38
C ILE A 268 -8.22 -0.42 -3.15
N GLY A 269 -6.96 -0.77 -2.94
CA GLY A 269 -6.51 -1.43 -1.71
C GLY A 269 -5.10 -1.05 -1.31
N GLY A 270 -4.56 -1.75 -0.31
CA GLY A 270 -3.25 -1.50 0.28
C GLY A 270 -3.24 -0.37 1.32
N HIS A 271 -2.05 -0.02 1.82
CA HIS A 271 -1.87 0.87 2.98
C HIS A 271 -2.02 2.35 2.72
N CYS A 272 -1.70 2.80 1.51
CA CYS A 272 -1.48 4.22 1.27
C CYS A 272 -2.70 4.88 0.63
N ILE A 273 -3.28 4.26 -0.38
CA ILE A 273 -4.29 4.94 -1.23
C ILE A 273 -5.66 5.07 -0.59
N PRO A 274 -6.15 4.06 0.16
CA PRO A 274 -7.39 4.21 0.90
C PRO A 274 -7.24 5.12 2.14
N LEU A 275 -6.04 5.21 2.74
CA LEU A 275 -5.83 5.87 4.03
C LEU A 275 -5.28 7.30 3.93
N ASP A 276 -4.18 7.51 3.21
CA ASP A 276 -3.42 8.77 3.20
C ASP A 276 -4.27 10.00 2.79
N PRO A 277 -5.20 9.92 1.81
CA PRO A 277 -6.06 11.06 1.49
C PRO A 277 -6.94 11.50 2.68
N MET A 278 -7.32 10.56 3.55
CA MET A 278 -8.13 10.86 4.74
C MET A 278 -7.35 11.62 5.80
N TYR A 279 -6.03 11.40 5.93
CA TYR A 279 -5.16 12.25 6.77
C TYR A 279 -5.23 13.72 6.33
N LEU A 280 -5.17 13.96 5.02
CA LEU A 280 -5.24 15.31 4.47
C LEU A 280 -6.63 15.93 4.66
N SER A 281 -7.70 15.16 4.41
CA SER A 281 -9.08 15.60 4.67
C SER A 281 -9.30 15.98 6.14
N TRP A 282 -8.83 15.14 7.06
CA TRP A 282 -8.90 15.38 8.51
C TRP A 282 -8.14 16.65 8.92
N LYS A 283 -6.89 16.82 8.47
CA LYS A 283 -6.08 18.01 8.81
C LYS A 283 -6.69 19.28 8.23
N ALA A 284 -7.30 19.20 7.05
CA ALA A 284 -7.96 20.33 6.44
C ALA A 284 -9.21 20.77 7.22
N LYS A 285 -10.00 19.82 7.74
CA LYS A 285 -11.16 20.10 8.61
C LYS A 285 -10.75 20.89 9.86
N SER A 286 -9.58 20.58 10.44
CA SER A 286 -9.03 21.32 11.59
C SER A 286 -8.72 22.79 11.29
N LYS A 287 -8.70 23.19 10.01
CA LYS A 287 -8.49 24.56 9.52
C LYS A 287 -9.75 25.14 8.87
N ASN A 288 -10.92 24.56 9.13
CA ASN A 288 -12.20 24.91 8.51
C ASN A 288 -12.18 24.84 6.97
N PHE A 289 -11.34 23.96 6.40
CA PHE A 289 -11.32 23.65 4.97
C PHE A 289 -11.88 22.26 4.73
N TYR A 290 -12.98 22.17 3.97
CA TYR A 290 -13.64 20.90 3.68
C TYR A 290 -13.29 20.45 2.26
N SER A 291 -12.40 19.47 2.17
CA SER A 291 -11.92 18.97 0.87
C SER A 291 -12.93 18.01 0.23
N ARG A 292 -14.00 18.57 -0.36
CA ARG A 292 -15.07 17.80 -1.02
C ARG A 292 -14.56 16.83 -2.09
N PHE A 293 -13.47 17.19 -2.76
CA PHE A 293 -12.93 16.37 -3.84
C PHE A 293 -12.25 15.09 -3.33
N ILE A 294 -11.56 15.17 -2.19
CA ILE A 294 -10.97 14.00 -1.53
C ILE A 294 -12.09 13.07 -1.03
N GLU A 295 -13.13 13.64 -0.40
CA GLU A 295 -14.26 12.87 0.11
C GLU A 295 -15.02 12.17 -1.02
N LEU A 296 -15.30 12.86 -2.12
CA LEU A 296 -15.95 12.28 -3.30
C LEU A 296 -15.11 11.16 -3.93
N ALA A 297 -13.80 11.37 -4.08
CA ALA A 297 -12.92 10.35 -4.61
C ALA A 297 -12.89 9.10 -3.73
N HIS A 298 -12.86 9.29 -2.40
CA HIS A 298 -12.94 8.20 -1.45
C HIS A 298 -14.27 7.43 -1.58
N GLU A 299 -15.41 8.14 -1.62
CA GLU A 299 -16.73 7.55 -1.80
C GLU A 299 -16.84 6.72 -3.09
N ILE A 300 -16.44 7.27 -4.24
CA ILE A 300 -16.49 6.56 -5.53
C ILE A 300 -15.66 5.27 -5.45
N ASN A 301 -14.42 5.36 -4.96
CA ASN A 301 -13.54 4.22 -4.86
C ASN A 301 -14.06 3.15 -3.88
N HIS A 302 -14.64 3.56 -2.75
CA HIS A 302 -15.20 2.67 -1.74
C HIS A 302 -16.46 1.93 -2.23
N LEU A 303 -17.24 2.53 -3.14
CA LEU A 303 -18.43 1.93 -3.73
C LEU A 303 -18.14 0.98 -4.90
N MET A 304 -16.88 0.85 -5.35
CA MET A 304 -16.55 -0.02 -6.49
C MET A 304 -16.84 -1.50 -6.25
N PRO A 305 -16.57 -2.09 -5.06
CA PRO A 305 -17.01 -3.44 -4.73
C PRO A 305 -18.53 -3.65 -4.87
N ASP A 306 -19.34 -2.68 -4.46
CA ASP A 306 -20.79 -2.72 -4.65
C ASP A 306 -21.18 -2.70 -6.13
N LYS A 307 -20.51 -1.89 -6.95
CA LYS A 307 -20.70 -1.90 -8.41
C LYS A 307 -20.29 -3.22 -9.04
N MET A 308 -19.19 -3.83 -8.59
CA MET A 308 -18.81 -5.17 -9.06
C MET A 308 -19.90 -6.19 -8.69
N SER A 309 -20.49 -6.10 -7.50
CA SER A 309 -21.61 -6.95 -7.09
C SER A 309 -22.86 -6.75 -7.99
N GLU A 310 -23.16 -5.51 -8.39
CA GLU A 310 -24.20 -5.21 -9.38
C GLU A 310 -23.91 -5.88 -10.74
N HIS A 311 -22.67 -5.76 -11.25
CA HIS A 311 -22.26 -6.40 -12.50
C HIS A 311 -22.33 -7.93 -12.45
N VAL A 312 -22.03 -8.54 -11.29
CA VAL A 312 -22.19 -10.00 -11.10
C VAL A 312 -23.65 -10.41 -11.28
N VAL A 313 -24.59 -9.69 -10.65
CA VAL A 313 -26.02 -9.97 -10.78
C VAL A 313 -26.47 -9.85 -12.23
N GLU A 314 -26.07 -8.79 -12.91
CA GLU A 314 -26.43 -8.59 -14.31
C GLU A 314 -25.84 -9.66 -15.23
N THR A 315 -24.59 -10.08 -15.00
CA THR A 315 -23.93 -11.13 -15.79
C THR A 315 -24.64 -12.47 -15.65
N LEU A 316 -24.98 -12.87 -14.43
CA LEU A 316 -25.75 -14.10 -14.18
C LEU A 316 -27.16 -14.02 -14.78
N ASN A 317 -27.81 -12.86 -14.69
CA ASN A 317 -29.16 -12.66 -15.22
C ASN A 317 -29.23 -12.76 -16.75
N GLN A 318 -28.17 -12.40 -17.48
CA GLN A 318 -28.09 -12.64 -18.94
C GLN A 318 -28.24 -14.13 -19.28
N HIS A 319 -27.85 -15.02 -18.36
CA HIS A 319 -27.98 -16.47 -18.47
C HIS A 319 -29.13 -17.04 -17.64
N LYS A 320 -30.06 -16.17 -17.18
CA LYS A 320 -31.21 -16.55 -16.35
C LYS A 320 -30.83 -17.27 -15.06
N LYS A 321 -29.63 -17.02 -14.52
CA LYS A 321 -29.19 -17.50 -13.21
C LYS A 321 -29.37 -16.37 -12.19
N SER A 322 -29.88 -16.71 -10.99
CA SER A 322 -29.92 -15.79 -9.86
C SER A 322 -28.60 -15.83 -9.09
N ILE A 323 -28.15 -14.71 -8.54
CA ILE A 323 -26.98 -14.70 -7.65
C ILE A 323 -27.17 -15.61 -6.42
N ASN A 324 -28.37 -15.62 -5.85
CA ASN A 324 -28.70 -16.53 -4.75
C ASN A 324 -28.68 -17.98 -5.27
N GLY A 325 -27.84 -18.81 -4.66
CA GLY A 325 -27.61 -20.20 -5.03
C GLY A 325 -26.57 -20.41 -6.13
N SER A 326 -26.09 -19.36 -6.82
CA SER A 326 -25.03 -19.50 -7.81
C SER A 326 -23.67 -19.77 -7.15
N SER A 327 -22.87 -20.63 -7.77
CA SER A 327 -21.47 -20.85 -7.41
C SER A 327 -20.57 -19.84 -8.11
N VAL A 328 -19.81 -19.06 -7.35
CA VAL A 328 -18.96 -17.98 -7.88
C VAL A 328 -17.51 -18.19 -7.44
N LEU A 329 -16.58 -18.11 -8.39
CA LEU A 329 -15.14 -18.18 -8.12
C LEU A 329 -14.51 -16.81 -8.29
N LEU A 330 -13.87 -16.31 -7.23
CA LEU A 330 -13.01 -15.12 -7.29
C LEU A 330 -11.58 -15.52 -7.63
N VAL A 331 -10.98 -14.95 -8.67
CA VAL A 331 -9.61 -15.22 -9.10
C VAL A 331 -8.73 -14.02 -8.81
N GLY A 332 -7.78 -14.21 -7.89
CA GLY A 332 -6.96 -13.17 -7.30
C GLY A 332 -7.70 -12.44 -6.17
N MET A 333 -7.15 -12.46 -4.97
CA MET A 333 -7.69 -11.78 -3.78
C MET A 333 -6.77 -10.67 -3.31
N ALA A 334 -5.47 -10.73 -3.58
CA ALA A 334 -4.54 -9.64 -3.26
C ALA A 334 -4.94 -8.34 -3.96
N TYR A 335 -4.73 -7.20 -3.31
CA TYR A 335 -5.06 -5.90 -3.93
C TYR A 335 -4.13 -5.53 -5.08
N LYS A 336 -2.93 -6.13 -5.12
CA LYS A 336 -1.87 -5.89 -6.11
C LYS A 336 -1.41 -7.19 -6.72
N GLU A 337 -1.11 -7.13 -8.02
CA GLU A 337 -0.52 -8.25 -8.76
C GLU A 337 0.77 -8.72 -8.11
N ASN A 338 0.97 -10.03 -8.14
CA ASN A 338 2.15 -10.74 -7.64
C ASN A 338 2.49 -10.54 -6.15
N SER A 339 1.59 -9.95 -5.35
CA SER A 339 1.72 -9.81 -3.90
C SER A 339 0.79 -10.77 -3.15
N ASN A 340 1.10 -11.07 -1.89
CA ASN A 340 0.22 -11.80 -0.96
C ASN A 340 -0.65 -10.87 -0.08
N ASP A 341 -0.59 -9.57 -0.33
CA ASP A 341 -1.16 -8.57 0.57
C ASP A 341 -2.66 -8.37 0.31
N LEU A 342 -3.45 -8.66 1.35
CA LEU A 342 -4.91 -8.57 1.34
C LEU A 342 -5.44 -7.31 2.03
N ARG A 343 -4.57 -6.47 2.59
CA ARG A 343 -4.97 -5.31 3.39
C ARG A 343 -5.75 -4.33 2.52
N GLU A 344 -6.95 -3.97 2.97
CA GLU A 344 -7.93 -3.15 2.22
C GLU A 344 -8.27 -3.70 0.81
N SER A 345 -8.09 -5.00 0.54
CA SER A 345 -8.34 -5.51 -0.80
C SER A 345 -9.83 -5.44 -1.16
N PRO A 346 -10.19 -4.92 -2.35
CA PRO A 346 -11.58 -4.92 -2.81
C PRO A 346 -12.14 -6.34 -2.96
N GLY A 347 -11.28 -7.35 -3.17
CA GLY A 347 -11.71 -8.74 -3.26
C GLY A 347 -12.36 -9.26 -1.98
N LEU A 348 -11.91 -8.80 -0.82
CA LEU A 348 -12.51 -9.16 0.48
C LEU A 348 -13.95 -8.64 0.57
N GLN A 349 -14.15 -7.36 0.25
CA GLN A 349 -15.49 -6.75 0.28
C GLN A 349 -16.42 -7.39 -0.75
N ILE A 350 -15.92 -7.69 -1.96
CA ILE A 350 -16.69 -8.40 -2.99
C ILE A 350 -17.11 -9.79 -2.48
N PHE A 351 -16.20 -10.56 -1.87
CA PHE A 351 -16.52 -11.86 -1.28
C PHE A 351 -17.70 -11.77 -0.30
N GLU A 352 -17.66 -10.81 0.62
CA GLU A 352 -18.71 -10.63 1.63
C GLU A 352 -20.04 -10.18 1.01
N LEU A 353 -20.00 -9.23 0.07
CA LEU A 353 -21.20 -8.76 -0.63
C LEU A 353 -21.90 -9.90 -1.39
N LEU A 354 -21.13 -10.77 -2.05
CA LEU A 354 -21.69 -11.90 -2.79
C LEU A 354 -22.27 -12.95 -1.85
N ARG A 355 -21.61 -13.28 -0.73
CA ARG A 355 -22.16 -14.18 0.31
C ARG A 355 -23.44 -13.63 0.92
N LYS A 356 -23.49 -12.32 1.25
CA LYS A 356 -24.69 -11.64 1.76
C LYS A 356 -25.88 -11.72 0.77
N ARG A 357 -25.60 -11.79 -0.53
CA ARG A 357 -26.61 -12.01 -1.59
C ARG A 357 -26.98 -13.47 -1.82
N GLY A 358 -26.40 -14.40 -1.05
CA GLY A 358 -26.71 -15.84 -1.09
C GLY A 358 -25.91 -16.64 -2.11
N ALA A 359 -24.81 -16.11 -2.64
CA ALA A 359 -23.92 -16.88 -3.53
C ALA A 359 -23.04 -17.85 -2.73
N ASN A 360 -22.70 -18.98 -3.36
CA ASN A 360 -21.68 -19.91 -2.86
C ASN A 360 -20.33 -19.46 -3.40
N VAL A 361 -19.56 -18.72 -2.60
CA VAL A 361 -18.33 -18.06 -3.05
C VAL A 361 -17.10 -18.88 -2.66
N ALA A 362 -16.26 -19.18 -3.65
CA ALA A 362 -14.90 -19.68 -3.44
C ALA A 362 -13.90 -18.67 -4.01
N PHE A 363 -12.62 -18.80 -3.65
CA PHE A 363 -11.57 -18.00 -4.26
C PHE A 363 -10.33 -18.82 -4.58
N CYS A 364 -9.61 -18.41 -5.61
CA CYS A 364 -8.32 -18.95 -6.01
C CYS A 364 -7.29 -17.81 -6.03
N ASP A 365 -6.37 -17.81 -5.07
CA ASP A 365 -5.21 -16.94 -5.02
C ASP A 365 -4.00 -17.72 -4.46
N PRO A 366 -3.08 -18.19 -5.33
CA PRO A 366 -1.88 -18.90 -4.91
C PRO A 366 -0.91 -18.06 -4.07
N LYS A 367 -1.02 -16.72 -4.12
CA LYS A 367 -0.15 -15.79 -3.38
C LYS A 367 -0.76 -15.47 -2.01
N ALA A 368 -2.07 -15.35 -1.92
CA ALA A 368 -2.80 -15.08 -0.68
C ALA A 368 -3.70 -16.28 -0.31
N PRO A 369 -3.15 -17.34 0.32
CA PRO A 369 -3.82 -18.64 0.43
C PRO A 369 -4.96 -18.69 1.45
N GLN A 370 -5.09 -17.69 2.32
CA GLN A 370 -6.18 -17.63 3.30
C GLN A 370 -6.45 -16.21 3.77
N PHE A 371 -7.68 -15.98 4.25
CA PHE A 371 -8.06 -14.76 4.98
C PHE A 371 -9.11 -15.07 6.05
N VAL A 372 -9.38 -14.11 6.93
CA VAL A 372 -10.44 -14.21 7.94
C VAL A 372 -11.62 -13.37 7.45
N ASP A 373 -12.78 -14.01 7.31
CA ASP A 373 -14.01 -13.36 6.86
C ASP A 373 -14.64 -12.48 7.98
N GLU A 374 -15.68 -11.72 7.63
CA GLU A 374 -16.39 -10.84 8.60
C GLU A 374 -16.98 -11.60 9.80
N GLN A 375 -17.19 -12.91 9.67
CA GLN A 375 -17.74 -13.77 10.72
C GLN A 375 -16.64 -14.43 11.58
N GLY A 376 -15.37 -14.14 11.31
CA GLY A 376 -14.22 -14.73 12.00
C GLY A 376 -13.84 -16.13 11.50
N GLY A 377 -14.45 -16.60 10.41
CA GLY A 377 -14.13 -17.86 9.75
C GLY A 377 -12.89 -17.73 8.87
N ILE A 378 -11.99 -18.71 8.96
CA ILE A 378 -10.84 -18.78 8.06
C ILE A 378 -11.32 -19.35 6.72
N GLN A 379 -11.15 -18.58 5.66
CA GLN A 379 -11.41 -18.97 4.29
C GLN A 379 -10.10 -19.35 3.61
N TYR A 380 -10.10 -20.44 2.85
CA TYR A 380 -8.91 -20.97 2.18
C TYR A 380 -9.05 -20.89 0.67
N SER A 381 -7.94 -20.54 0.01
CA SER A 381 -7.84 -20.58 -1.43
C SER A 381 -8.01 -22.01 -1.91
N ILE A 382 -8.82 -22.21 -2.95
CA ILE A 382 -8.80 -23.46 -3.69
C ILE A 382 -7.45 -23.61 -4.41
N PRO A 383 -6.99 -24.85 -4.68
CA PRO A 383 -5.84 -25.08 -5.54
C PRO A 383 -6.05 -24.49 -6.93
N LEU A 384 -4.97 -24.04 -7.56
CA LEU A 384 -5.01 -23.61 -8.95
C LEU A 384 -5.11 -24.84 -9.87
N ASP A 385 -6.34 -25.24 -10.16
CA ASP A 385 -6.70 -26.29 -11.11
C ASP A 385 -7.77 -25.74 -12.05
N TYR A 386 -7.35 -25.36 -13.26
CA TYR A 386 -8.25 -24.77 -14.26
C TYR A 386 -9.39 -25.72 -14.63
N SER A 387 -9.21 -27.04 -14.55
CA SER A 387 -10.25 -28.00 -14.94
C SER A 387 -11.52 -27.90 -14.09
N GLN A 388 -11.40 -27.39 -12.85
CA GLN A 388 -12.51 -27.19 -11.91
C GLN A 388 -13.22 -25.83 -12.11
N PHE A 389 -12.68 -24.93 -12.93
CA PHE A 389 -13.29 -23.60 -13.12
C PHE A 389 -14.65 -23.71 -13.81
N ASN A 390 -14.91 -24.80 -14.52
CA ASN A 390 -16.19 -25.07 -15.19
C ASN A 390 -17.30 -25.48 -14.21
N GLU A 391 -16.98 -25.77 -12.94
CA GLU A 391 -17.96 -26.10 -11.90
C GLU A 391 -18.66 -24.85 -11.36
N TYR A 392 -18.09 -23.66 -11.62
CA TYR A 392 -18.63 -22.39 -11.18
C TYR A 392 -19.54 -21.77 -12.24
N ASP A 393 -20.66 -21.20 -11.79
CA ASP A 393 -21.59 -20.49 -12.65
C ASP A 393 -20.98 -19.18 -13.18
N LEU A 394 -20.07 -18.57 -12.42
CA LEU A 394 -19.34 -17.36 -12.79
C LEU A 394 -17.94 -17.34 -12.19
N VAL A 395 -16.95 -17.03 -13.02
CA VAL A 395 -15.57 -16.71 -12.60
C VAL A 395 -15.36 -15.20 -12.68
N ILE A 396 -14.80 -14.59 -11.63
CA ILE A 396 -14.55 -13.15 -11.55
C ILE A 396 -13.05 -12.90 -11.46
N LEU A 397 -12.50 -12.16 -12.42
CA LEU A 397 -11.09 -11.78 -12.43
C LEU A 397 -10.91 -10.46 -11.68
N LEU A 398 -10.24 -10.51 -10.53
CA LEU A 398 -10.00 -9.34 -9.68
C LEU A 398 -8.53 -8.89 -9.71
N THR A 399 -7.59 -9.84 -9.69
CA THR A 399 -6.15 -9.55 -9.72
C THR A 399 -5.40 -10.51 -10.62
N LYS A 400 -4.57 -9.97 -11.51
CA LYS A 400 -3.78 -10.73 -12.48
C LYS A 400 -2.40 -11.05 -11.92
N HIS A 401 -2.28 -12.13 -11.17
CA HIS A 401 -0.95 -12.67 -10.85
C HIS A 401 -0.31 -13.30 -12.11
N ASP A 402 1.02 -13.23 -12.22
CA ASP A 402 1.79 -13.83 -13.33
C ASP A 402 1.62 -15.35 -13.40
N VAL A 403 1.25 -15.98 -12.28
CA VAL A 403 1.01 -17.44 -12.19
C VAL A 403 -0.26 -17.87 -12.93
N PHE A 404 -1.19 -16.95 -13.20
CA PHE A 404 -2.43 -17.27 -13.89
C PHE A 404 -2.24 -17.33 -15.41
N ASP A 405 -2.63 -18.45 -16.00
CA ASP A 405 -2.79 -18.59 -17.44
C ASP A 405 -4.19 -18.12 -17.82
N ILE A 406 -4.24 -16.91 -18.38
CA ILE A 406 -5.48 -16.26 -18.78
C ILE A 406 -6.22 -17.02 -19.89
N ASP A 407 -5.51 -17.76 -20.75
CA ASP A 407 -6.14 -18.53 -21.82
C ASP A 407 -6.79 -19.80 -21.23
N GLU A 408 -6.17 -20.43 -20.24
CA GLU A 408 -6.76 -21.57 -19.53
C GLU A 408 -7.96 -21.17 -18.67
N ILE A 409 -7.91 -20.02 -17.99
CA ILE A 409 -9.09 -19.45 -17.31
C ILE A 409 -10.21 -19.25 -18.32
N GLY A 410 -9.90 -18.61 -19.46
CA GLY A 410 -10.85 -18.38 -20.53
C GLY A 410 -11.48 -19.67 -21.05
N LYS A 411 -10.69 -20.70 -21.35
CA LYS A 411 -11.19 -21.99 -21.88
C LYS A 411 -12.06 -22.73 -20.87
N ASN A 412 -11.65 -22.79 -19.61
CA ASN A 412 -12.27 -23.66 -18.62
C ASN A 412 -13.38 -22.98 -17.80
N SER A 413 -13.72 -21.71 -18.03
CA SER A 413 -14.83 -21.05 -17.33
C SER A 413 -16.13 -21.09 -18.15
N GLN A 414 -17.29 -21.23 -17.47
CA GLN A 414 -18.62 -21.12 -18.10
C GLN A 414 -18.95 -19.67 -18.47
N LEU A 415 -18.87 -18.78 -17.47
CA LEU A 415 -19.07 -17.34 -17.60
C LEU A 415 -17.96 -16.60 -16.89
N ILE A 416 -17.60 -15.44 -17.40
CA ILE A 416 -16.51 -14.64 -16.85
C ILE A 416 -16.92 -13.18 -16.69
N LEU A 417 -16.67 -12.62 -15.52
CA LEU A 417 -16.64 -11.18 -15.29
C LEU A 417 -15.18 -10.71 -15.18
N ASP A 418 -14.72 -10.02 -16.20
CA ASP A 418 -13.37 -9.45 -16.25
C ASP A 418 -13.39 -7.99 -15.77
N THR A 419 -12.90 -7.74 -14.56
CA THR A 419 -12.94 -6.40 -13.96
C THR A 419 -11.80 -5.48 -14.39
N LYS A 420 -10.81 -6.01 -15.14
CA LYS A 420 -9.55 -5.31 -15.46
C LYS A 420 -9.14 -5.39 -16.94
N ASP A 421 -10.03 -5.88 -17.80
CA ASP A 421 -9.78 -6.09 -19.24
C ASP A 421 -8.50 -6.90 -19.53
N ILE A 422 -8.38 -8.03 -18.83
CA ILE A 422 -7.22 -8.93 -18.89
C ILE A 422 -7.36 -9.96 -20.02
N LEU A 423 -8.58 -10.45 -20.25
CA LEU A 423 -8.86 -11.54 -21.18
C LEU A 423 -8.95 -11.07 -22.62
N LYS A 424 -8.41 -11.90 -23.52
CA LYS A 424 -8.46 -11.70 -24.97
C LYS A 424 -9.92 -11.66 -25.49
N ASN A 425 -10.08 -11.09 -26.67
CA ASN A 425 -11.37 -10.99 -27.38
C ASN A 425 -11.89 -12.35 -27.91
N SER A 426 -11.14 -13.45 -27.74
CA SER A 426 -11.57 -14.78 -28.18
C SER A 426 -12.67 -15.41 -27.31
N PHE A 427 -13.06 -14.76 -26.21
CA PHE A 427 -14.02 -15.28 -25.23
C PHE A 427 -15.27 -14.39 -25.06
N GLU A 428 -15.56 -13.46 -25.97
CA GLU A 428 -16.70 -12.52 -25.86
C GLU A 428 -18.08 -13.21 -25.82
N ASP A 429 -18.16 -14.48 -26.23
CA ASP A 429 -19.37 -15.31 -26.15
C ASP A 429 -19.72 -15.75 -24.73
N LYS A 430 -18.82 -15.55 -23.76
CA LYS A 430 -19.03 -15.91 -22.35
C LYS A 430 -18.39 -14.95 -21.35
N LYS A 431 -17.77 -13.89 -21.83
CA LYS A 431 -17.10 -12.86 -21.05
C LYS A 431 -17.93 -11.60 -21.03
N ARG A 432 -18.04 -10.99 -19.86
CA ARG A 432 -18.38 -9.59 -19.70
C ARG A 432 -17.18 -8.85 -19.10
N THR A 433 -16.71 -7.82 -19.78
CA THR A 433 -15.68 -6.92 -19.25
C THR A 433 -16.32 -5.65 -18.67
N TYR A 434 -15.92 -5.27 -17.46
CA TYR A 434 -16.33 -4.00 -16.83
C TYR A 434 -15.90 -2.80 -17.69
N GLY A 435 -16.79 -1.84 -17.95
CA GLY A 435 -16.50 -0.67 -18.76
C GLY A 435 -16.49 -0.88 -20.28
N LYS A 436 -16.76 -2.10 -20.78
CA LYS A 436 -16.92 -2.37 -22.22
C LYS A 436 -18.39 -2.45 -22.64
N VAL A 437 -18.67 -1.93 -23.82
CA VAL A 437 -20.02 -1.88 -24.41
C VAL A 437 -20.22 -3.04 -25.36
N GLY A 438 -21.44 -3.55 -25.43
CA GLY A 438 -21.81 -4.59 -26.39
C GLY A 438 -21.67 -6.01 -25.87
N ASN A 439 -21.24 -6.21 -24.62
CA ASN A 439 -21.22 -7.51 -23.95
C ASN A 439 -22.62 -7.90 -23.43
N GLN A 440 -23.61 -7.89 -24.31
CA GLN A 440 -24.72 -8.83 -24.16
C GLN A 440 -24.16 -10.16 -24.63
N ILE A 441 -23.81 -11.03 -23.67
CA ILE A 441 -23.46 -12.40 -24.00
C ILE A 441 -24.57 -12.96 -24.89
N LYS A 442 -24.22 -13.51 -26.06
CA LYS A 442 -25.21 -13.98 -27.03
C LYS A 442 -26.20 -14.90 -26.29
N PRO A 443 -27.51 -14.63 -26.34
CA PRO A 443 -28.47 -15.51 -25.71
C PRO A 443 -28.32 -16.91 -26.31
N ILE A 444 -28.26 -17.92 -25.44
CA ILE A 444 -28.21 -19.33 -25.85
C ILE A 444 -29.31 -19.56 -26.90
N SER A 445 -28.92 -19.86 -28.13
CA SER A 445 -29.86 -20.22 -29.19
C SER A 445 -30.61 -21.47 -28.74
N LYS A 446 -31.94 -21.45 -28.84
CA LYS A 446 -32.84 -22.55 -28.47
C LYS A 446 -32.60 -23.88 -29.23
N GLU A 447 -31.56 -23.99 -30.04
CA GLU A 447 -31.28 -25.17 -30.88
C GLU A 447 -30.40 -26.23 -30.19
N GLU A 448 -29.81 -25.97 -29.03
CA GLU A 448 -28.98 -26.96 -28.30
C GLU A 448 -29.71 -27.68 -27.15
N VAL A 449 -31.04 -27.51 -27.02
CA VAL A 449 -31.88 -28.34 -26.13
C VAL A 449 -32.76 -29.27 -26.97
N GLN A 450 -32.12 -30.10 -27.81
CA GLN A 450 -32.66 -31.37 -28.27
C GLN A 450 -31.50 -32.35 -28.46
N ILE A 451 -31.27 -33.19 -27.44
CA ILE A 451 -31.24 -34.67 -27.48
C ILE A 451 -31.31 -35.17 -26.03
#